data_AF-A0A8C1W7G3-F1
#
_entry.id   AF-A0A8C1W7G3-F1
#
_cell.length_a   1.000
_cell.length_b   1.000
_cell.length_c   1.000
_cell.angle_alpha   90.00
_cell.angle_beta   90.00
_cell.angle_gamma   90.00
#
_symmetry.space_group_name_H-M   'P 1'
#
loop_
_entity.id
_entity.type
_entity.pdbx_description
1 polymer ?
#
loop_
_entity_poly.entity_id
_entity_poly.type
_entity_poly.pdbx_seq_one_letter_code
_entity_poly.pdbx_strand_id
1 'polypeptide(L)' 'MLQPNKLNAHDVIITTSQLIITNFQVSSDAVILVAELLKVFVEEATRRAVKQADSEDCDTIDIEHFEKILPQLLLDF' A
#
# COMPACT_ATOMS: atom_id res chain seq x y z
N MET A 1 51.50 1.82 19.56
CA MET A 1 51.03 2.94 18.74
C MET A 1 49.91 2.43 17.83
N LEU A 2 48.65 2.57 18.24
CA LEU A 2 47.48 2.21 17.43
C LEU A 2 47.00 3.48 16.71
N GLN A 3 46.96 3.49 15.38
CA GLN A 3 46.36 4.61 14.64
C GLN A 3 44.83 4.51 14.72
N PRO A 4 44.11 5.63 14.92
CA PRO A 4 42.65 5.62 15.00
C PRO A 4 42.05 5.34 13.62
N ASN A 5 41.11 4.39 13.58
CA ASN A 5 40.32 4.04 12.40
C ASN A 5 39.59 5.29 11.90
N LYS A 6 40.00 5.84 10.75
CA LYS A 6 39.29 6.95 10.09
C LYS A 6 37.99 6.39 9.53
N LEU A 7 36.90 6.56 10.30
CA LEU A 7 35.56 6.36 9.81
C LEU A 7 35.34 7.33 8.63
N ASN A 8 35.24 6.82 7.40
CA ASN A 8 35.12 7.68 6.23
C ASN A 8 33.72 8.30 6.19
N ALA A 9 33.59 9.51 5.67
CA ALA A 9 32.28 10.17 5.52
C ALA A 9 31.29 9.30 4.72
N HIS A 10 31.79 8.51 3.77
CA HIS A 10 31.01 7.53 3.02
C HIS A 10 30.45 6.41 3.90
N ASP A 11 31.23 5.92 4.87
CA ASP A 11 30.79 4.88 5.82
C ASP A 11 29.72 5.42 6.78
N VAL A 12 29.84 6.69 7.19
CA VAL A 12 28.83 7.39 8.00
C VAL A 12 27.53 7.58 7.23
N ILE A 13 27.61 8.03 5.97
CA ILE A 13 26.43 8.26 5.13
C ILE A 13 25.72 6.95 4.81
N ILE A 14 26.45 5.88 4.45
CA ILE A 14 25.86 4.56 4.24
C ILE A 14 25.17 4.09 5.52
N THR A 15 25.84 4.15 6.67
CA THR A 15 25.26 3.70 7.94
C THR A 15 24.00 4.49 8.32
N THR A 16 24.01 5.81 8.11
CA THR A 16 22.86 6.69 8.42
C THR A 16 21.69 6.43 7.46
N SER A 17 21.96 6.26 6.16
CA SER A 17 20.94 5.90 5.16
C SER A 17 20.37 4.50 5.40
N GLN A 18 21.21 3.53 5.78
CA GLN A 18 20.76 2.19 6.15
C GLN A 18 19.88 2.26 7.39
N LEU A 19 20.23 3.03 8.43
CA LEU A 19 19.46 3.15 9.66
C LEU A 19 18.06 3.76 9.44
N ILE A 20 17.94 4.73 8.53
CA ILE A 20 16.66 5.41 8.22
C ILE A 20 15.72 4.49 7.42
N ILE A 21 16.24 3.61 6.56
CA ILE A 21 15.43 2.77 5.67
C ILE A 21 15.21 1.34 6.23
N THR A 22 16.09 0.81 7.08
CA THR A 22 16.05 -0.62 7.47
C THR A 22 15.26 -0.95 8.75
N ASN A 23 14.87 0.03 9.57
CA ASN A 23 14.17 -0.20 10.83
C ASN A 23 12.67 0.13 10.80
N PHE A 24 12.00 -0.14 9.68
CA PHE A 24 10.54 -0.06 9.63
C PHE A 24 9.92 -1.35 10.19
N GLN A 25 9.62 -1.35 11.49
CA GLN A 25 8.94 -2.46 12.15
C GLN A 25 7.44 -2.16 12.25
N VAL A 26 6.61 -3.06 11.71
CA VAL A 26 5.15 -3.00 11.84
C VAL A 26 4.74 -3.98 12.94
N SER A 27 3.87 -3.55 13.86
CA SER A 27 3.36 -4.44 14.90
C SER A 27 2.46 -5.53 14.30
N SER A 28 2.39 -6.69 14.95
CA SER A 28 1.50 -7.78 14.51
C SER A 28 0.05 -7.31 14.37
N ASP A 29 -0.42 -6.49 15.31
CA ASP A 29 -1.79 -5.95 15.28
C ASP A 29 -2.01 -5.03 14.08
N ALA A 30 -1.02 -4.19 13.73
CA ALA A 30 -1.11 -3.34 12.56
C ALA A 30 -1.15 -4.15 11.26
N VAL A 31 -0.43 -5.28 11.19
CA VAL A 31 -0.51 -6.20 10.04
C VAL A 31 -1.91 -6.78 9.89
N ILE A 32 -2.54 -7.20 11.00
CA ILE A 32 -3.91 -7.73 11.01
C ILE A 32 -4.90 -6.65 10.54
N LEU A 33 -4.78 -5.44 11.07
CA LEU A 33 -5.63 -4.30 10.72
C LEU A 33 -5.53 -3.94 9.24
N VAL A 34 -4.31 -3.93 8.68
CA VAL A 34 -4.11 -3.67 7.25
C VAL A 34 -4.66 -4.81 6.39
N ALA A 35 -4.55 -6.07 6.84
CA ALA A 35 -5.16 -7.20 6.14
C ALA A 35 -6.70 -7.07 6.09
N GLU A 36 -7.32 -6.65 7.18
CA GLU A 36 -8.77 -6.37 7.23
C GLU A 36 -9.15 -5.18 6.36
N LEU A 37 -8.36 -4.10 6.39
CA LEU A 37 -8.57 -2.95 5.52
C LEU A 37 -8.51 -3.33 4.03
N LEU A 38 -7.51 -4.12 3.64
CA LEU A 38 -7.36 -4.61 2.26
C LEU A 38 -8.54 -5.50 1.84
N LYS A 39 -9.04 -6.33 2.76
CA LYS A 39 -10.24 -7.13 2.51
C LYS A 39 -11.45 -6.23 2.24
N VAL A 40 -11.69 -5.22 3.10
CA VAL A 40 -12.80 -4.27 2.94
C VAL A 40 -12.65 -3.47 1.64
N PHE A 41 -11.44 -3.04 1.30
CA PHE A 41 -11.15 -2.35 0.05
C PHE A 41 -11.56 -3.18 -1.18
N VAL A 42 -11.18 -4.47 -1.23
CA VAL A 42 -11.53 -5.37 -2.33
C VAL A 42 -13.05 -5.64 -2.36
N GLU A 43 -13.68 -5.86 -1.21
CA GLU A 43 -15.14 -6.06 -1.15
C GLU A 43 -15.90 -4.82 -1.65
N GLU A 44 -15.44 -3.62 -1.30
CA GLU A 44 -16.05 -2.36 -1.76
C GLU A 44 -15.87 -2.15 -3.25
N ALA A 45 -14.66 -2.38 -3.75
CA ALA A 45 -14.34 -2.36 -5.17
C ALA A 45 -15.28 -3.27 -5.98
N THR A 46 -15.42 -4.53 -5.55
CA THR A 46 -16.28 -5.51 -6.21
C THR A 46 -17.75 -5.08 -6.16
N ARG A 47 -18.26 -4.68 -4.99
CA ARG A 47 -19.66 -4.29 -4.83
C ARG A 47 -20.03 -3.08 -5.69
N ARG A 48 -19.13 -2.09 -5.78
CA ARG A 48 -19.35 -0.92 -6.65
C ARG A 48 -19.31 -1.29 -8.12
N ALA A 49 -18.40 -2.16 -8.54
CA ALA A 49 -18.33 -2.63 -9.92
C ALA A 49 -19.58 -3.44 -10.32
N VAL A 50 -20.09 -4.31 -9.44
CA VAL A 50 -21.40 -4.99 -9.62
C VAL A 50 -22.50 -3.95 -9.82
N LYS A 51 -22.62 -2.99 -8.90
CA LYS A 51 -23.66 -1.96 -8.96
C LYS A 51 -23.55 -1.11 -10.23
N GLN A 52 -22.34 -0.85 -10.72
CA GLN A 52 -22.12 -0.12 -11.96
C GLN A 52 -22.56 -0.93 -13.18
N ALA A 53 -22.23 -2.23 -13.25
CA ALA A 53 -22.71 -3.12 -14.30
C ALA A 53 -24.24 -3.27 -14.28
N ASP A 54 -24.83 -3.46 -13.10
CA ASP A 54 -26.29 -3.50 -12.91
C ASP A 54 -26.96 -2.21 -13.39
N SER A 55 -26.33 -1.05 -13.15
CA SER A 55 -26.88 0.25 -13.58
C SER A 55 -26.81 0.49 -15.09
N GLU A 56 -26.02 -0.31 -15.80
CA GLU A 56 -25.87 -0.29 -17.25
C GLU A 56 -26.60 -1.47 -17.93
N ASP A 57 -27.43 -2.21 -17.18
CA ASP A 57 -28.15 -3.41 -17.61
C ASP A 57 -27.20 -4.50 -18.18
N CYS A 58 -26.00 -4.62 -17.61
CA CYS A 58 -25.00 -5.63 -17.98
C CYS A 58 -25.03 -6.84 -17.04
N ASP A 59 -25.12 -8.05 -17.60
CA ASP A 59 -25.10 -9.31 -16.83
C ASP A 59 -23.71 -9.68 -16.29
N THR A 60 -22.65 -9.01 -16.76
CA THR A 60 -21.26 -9.28 -16.38
C THR A 60 -20.49 -8.01 -16.07
N ILE A 61 -19.58 -8.10 -15.10
CA ILE A 61 -18.66 -7.00 -14.79
C ILE A 61 -17.47 -7.04 -15.73
N ASP A 62 -17.44 -6.09 -16.67
CA ASP A 62 -16.25 -5.75 -17.45
C ASP A 62 -15.38 -4.68 -16.78
N ILE A 63 -14.13 -4.55 -17.26
CA ILE A 63 -13.13 -3.60 -16.75
C ILE A 63 -13.62 -2.14 -16.76
N GLU A 64 -14.43 -1.77 -17.75
CA GLU A 64 -14.96 -0.41 -17.89
C GLU A 64 -15.84 0.00 -16.69
N HIS A 65 -16.59 -0.94 -16.10
CA HIS A 65 -17.38 -0.68 -14.90
C HIS A 65 -16.50 -0.37 -13.69
N PHE A 66 -15.36 -1.07 -13.59
CA PHE A 66 -14.38 -0.82 -12.53
C PHE A 66 -13.68 0.53 -12.70
N GLU A 67 -13.28 0.88 -13.94
CA GLU A 67 -12.67 2.18 -14.24
C GLU A 67 -13.58 3.37 -13.89
N LYS A 68 -14.90 3.21 -14.09
CA LYS A 68 -15.90 4.24 -13.75
C LYS A 68 -15.99 4.49 -12.24
N ILE A 69 -15.87 3.45 -11.40
CA ILE A 69 -15.96 3.59 -9.94
C ILE A 69 -14.61 3.91 -9.27
N LEU A 70 -13.51 3.72 -9.98
CA LEU A 70 -12.15 3.85 -9.45
C LEU A 70 -11.85 5.24 -8.85
N PRO A 71 -12.23 6.38 -9.47
CA PRO A 71 -11.94 7.68 -8.90
C PRO A 71 -12.53 7.88 -7.50
N GLN A 72 -13.79 7.46 -7.29
CA GLN A 72 -14.43 7.58 -5.98
C GLN A 72 -13.91 6.54 -5.00
N LEU A 73 -13.64 5.31 -5.46
CA LEU A 73 -13.04 4.27 -4.62
C LEU A 73 -11.71 4.73 -4.01
N LEU A 74 -10.86 5.42 -4.78
CA LEU A 74 -9.58 5.94 -4.30
C LEU A 74 -9.70 7.21 -3.44
N LEU A 75 -10.85 7.90 -3.47
CA LEU A 75 -11.10 9.06 -2.59
C LEU A 75 -11.62 8.65 -1.21
N ASP A 76 -12.26 7.50 -1.12
CA ASP A 76 -12.84 7.00 0.12
C ASP A 76 -11.81 6.31 1.05
N PHE A 77 -10.61 6.03 0.53
CA PHE A 77 -9.50 5.35 1.22
C PHE A 77 -8.23 6.21 1.17
#